data_AF-A0A0F9GFF9-F1
#
_entry.id   AF-A0A0F9GFF9-F1
#
_cell.length_a   1.000
_cell.length_b   1.000
_cell.length_c   1.000
_cell.angle_alpha   90.00
_cell.angle_beta   90.00
_cell.angle_gamma   90.00
#
_symmetry.space_group_name_H-M   'P 1'
#
loop_
_entity.id
_entity.type
_entity.pdbx_description
1 polymer ?
#
loop_
_entity_poly.entity_id
_entity_poly.type
_entity_poly.pdbx_seq_one_letter_code
_entity_poly.pdbx_strand_id
1 'polypeptide(L)'
;MTIFESGMSKKNHWTLKSIAKELGVSNATVSNAFNRPDQLSKSRREAILAACKELGYFGPNKAAQSLRRGKFNIVALVLPDSIEYMVSDPVASSFMRGVASVLE
;
A
#
# COMPACT_ATOMS: atom_id res chain seq x y z
N MET A 1 31.29 -29.89 -24.23
CA MET A 1 30.08 -30.73 -24.28
C MET A 1 29.71 -31.00 -22.82
N THR A 2 28.70 -30.43 -22.17
CA THR A 2 27.49 -29.67 -22.57
C THR A 2 27.01 -28.94 -21.30
N ILE A 3 26.93 -27.60 -21.32
CA ILE A 3 25.75 -26.74 -21.14
C ILE A 3 24.77 -27.19 -20.03
N PHE A 4 24.63 -26.36 -18.99
CA PHE A 4 23.40 -26.24 -18.21
C PHE A 4 23.10 -24.74 -18.01
N GLU A 5 22.43 -24.14 -19.00
CA GLU A 5 21.67 -22.91 -18.81
C GLU A 5 20.45 -23.23 -17.94
N SER A 6 20.50 -22.89 -16.65
CA SER A 6 19.26 -22.74 -15.87
C SER A 6 18.75 -21.32 -16.04
N GLY A 7 17.79 -21.18 -16.97
CA GLY A 7 17.01 -19.97 -17.13
C GLY A 7 16.36 -19.57 -15.81
N MET A 8 16.76 -18.43 -15.28
CA MET A 8 16.04 -17.74 -14.21
C MET A 8 14.59 -17.53 -14.65
N SER A 9 13.68 -18.34 -14.09
CA SER A 9 12.24 -18.16 -14.25
C SER A 9 11.90 -16.69 -13.99
N LYS A 10 11.45 -15.98 -15.02
CA LYS A 10 10.99 -14.60 -14.91
C LYS A 10 9.86 -14.61 -13.88
N LYS A 11 10.15 -14.24 -12.62
CA LYS A 11 9.11 -13.99 -11.63
C LYS A 11 8.18 -12.94 -12.25
N ASN A 12 6.97 -13.35 -12.61
CA ASN A 12 5.98 -12.44 -13.18
C ASN A 12 5.67 -11.39 -12.12
N HIS A 13 6.29 -10.22 -12.24
CA HIS A 13 5.97 -9.11 -11.37
C HIS A 13 4.63 -8.56 -11.82
N TRP A 14 3.57 -8.91 -11.09
CA TRP A 14 2.26 -8.37 -11.36
C TRP A 14 2.26 -6.87 -11.10
N THR A 15 1.84 -6.13 -12.12
CA THR A 15 1.61 -4.69 -12.06
C THR A 15 0.14 -4.45 -12.27
N LEU A 16 -0.34 -3.27 -11.88
CA LEU A 16 -1.74 -2.90 -12.09
C LEU A 16 -2.16 -3.00 -13.56
N LYS A 17 -1.24 -2.70 -14.49
CA LYS A 17 -1.48 -2.79 -15.94
C LYS A 17 -1.52 -4.24 -16.44
N SER A 18 -0.59 -5.09 -16.00
CA SER A 18 -0.56 -6.49 -16.45
C SER A 18 -1.74 -7.28 -15.89
N ILE A 19 -2.15 -7.03 -14.64
CA ILE A 19 -3.29 -7.73 -14.06
C ILE A 19 -4.63 -7.25 -14.63
N ALA A 20 -4.78 -5.97 -14.93
CA ALA A 20 -5.97 -5.47 -15.61
C ALA A 20 -6.14 -6.12 -16.98
N LYS A 21 -5.03 -6.31 -17.72
CA LYS A 21 -5.02 -7.04 -18.99
C LYS A 21 -5.41 -8.51 -18.81
N GLU A 22 -4.85 -9.17 -17.80
CA GLU A 22 -5.16 -10.58 -17.48
C GLU A 22 -6.64 -10.78 -17.13
N LEU A 23 -7.19 -9.89 -16.32
CA LEU A 23 -8.59 -9.94 -15.88
C LEU A 23 -9.59 -9.38 -16.91
N GLY A 24 -9.11 -8.87 -18.06
CA GLY A 24 -9.96 -8.29 -19.10
C GLY A 24 -10.72 -7.04 -18.65
N VAL A 25 -10.19 -6.27 -17.70
CA VAL A 25 -10.82 -5.06 -17.17
C VAL A 25 -9.91 -3.84 -17.35
N SER A 26 -10.46 -2.64 -17.13
CA SER A 26 -9.66 -1.43 -17.16
C SER A 26 -8.74 -1.31 -15.94
N ASN A 27 -7.62 -0.59 -16.09
CA ASN A 27 -6.74 -0.21 -14.98
C ASN A 27 -7.52 0.49 -13.86
N ALA A 28 -8.48 1.34 -14.22
CA ALA A 28 -9.31 2.06 -13.25
C ALA A 28 -10.18 1.10 -12.43
N THR A 29 -10.71 0.04 -13.06
CA THR A 29 -11.53 -0.98 -12.37
C THR A 29 -10.72 -1.74 -11.32
N VAL A 30 -9.51 -2.18 -11.64
CA VAL A 30 -8.61 -2.82 -10.67
C VAL A 30 -8.20 -1.83 -9.58
N SER A 31 -7.83 -0.60 -9.96
CA SER A 31 -7.46 0.44 -8.99
C SER A 31 -8.59 0.74 -8.00
N ASN A 32 -9.83 0.85 -8.49
CA ASN A 32 -11.00 1.13 -7.67
C ASN A 32 -11.31 -0.04 -6.73
N ALA A 33 -11.10 -1.29 -7.15
CA ALA A 33 -11.28 -2.44 -6.27
C ALA A 33 -10.42 -2.36 -4.99
N PHE A 34 -9.22 -1.75 -5.07
CA PHE A 34 -8.32 -1.50 -3.94
C PHE A 34 -8.53 -0.14 -3.25
N ASN A 35 -8.74 0.94 -4.01
CA ASN A 35 -8.68 2.32 -3.49
C ASN A 35 -10.04 3.02 -3.33
N ARG A 36 -11.08 2.57 -4.04
CA ARG A 36 -12.42 3.19 -4.09
C ARG A 36 -13.50 2.11 -4.14
N PRO A 37 -13.71 1.39 -3.03
CA PRO A 37 -14.57 0.20 -3.00
C PRO A 37 -16.04 0.52 -3.26
N ASP A 38 -16.45 1.76 -3.04
CA ASP A 38 -17.76 2.35 -3.31
C ASP A 38 -18.09 2.46 -4.82
N GLN A 39 -17.07 2.47 -5.69
CA GLN A 39 -17.26 2.58 -7.15
C GLN A 39 -17.49 1.24 -7.85
N LEU A 40 -17.58 0.13 -7.10
CA LEU A 40 -17.92 -1.19 -7.64
C LEU A 40 -19.03 -1.84 -6.83
N SER A 41 -19.84 -2.67 -7.48
CA SER A 41 -20.70 -3.60 -6.74
C SER A 41 -19.85 -4.54 -5.89
N LYS A 42 -20.37 -4.91 -4.72
CA LYS A 42 -19.70 -5.81 -3.78
C LYS A 42 -19.25 -7.11 -4.44
N SER A 43 -20.13 -7.74 -5.23
CA SER A 43 -19.84 -8.97 -5.97
C SER A 43 -18.68 -8.81 -6.95
N ARG A 44 -18.66 -7.73 -7.73
CA ARG A 44 -17.61 -7.49 -8.73
C ARG A 44 -16.27 -7.19 -8.07
N ARG A 45 -16.29 -6.44 -6.97
CA ARG A 45 -15.08 -6.16 -6.17
C ARG A 45 -14.49 -7.46 -5.60
N GLU A 46 -15.32 -8.30 -4.99
CA GLU A 46 -14.88 -9.57 -4.41
C GLU A 46 -14.27 -10.50 -5.47
N ALA A 47 -14.91 -10.62 -6.65
CA ALA A 47 -14.37 -11.41 -7.76
C ALA A 47 -12.99 -10.91 -8.22
N ILE A 48 -12.82 -9.58 -8.36
CA ILE A 48 -11.53 -8.99 -8.76
C ILE A 48 -10.46 -9.24 -7.68
N LEU A 49 -10.78 -9.03 -6.40
CA LEU A 49 -9.83 -9.23 -5.30
C LEU A 49 -9.42 -10.70 -5.15
N ALA A 50 -10.35 -11.63 -5.34
CA ALA A 50 -10.07 -13.07 -5.33
C ALA A 50 -9.10 -13.45 -6.45
N ALA A 51 -9.40 -13.04 -7.70
CA ALA A 51 -8.53 -13.31 -8.84
C ALA A 51 -7.15 -12.63 -8.68
N CYS A 52 -7.10 -11.41 -8.13
CA CYS A 52 -5.83 -10.75 -7.81
C CYS A 52 -5.00 -11.54 -6.80
N LYS A 53 -5.64 -12.12 -5.78
CA LYS A 53 -4.99 -12.93 -4.74
C LYS A 53 -4.43 -14.23 -5.32
N GLU A 54 -5.16 -14.92 -6.19
CA GLU A 54 -4.70 -16.13 -6.88
C GLU A 54 -3.46 -15.86 -7.74
N LEU A 55 -3.41 -14.69 -8.38
CA LEU A 55 -2.26 -14.25 -9.15
C LEU A 55 -1.11 -13.71 -8.25
N GLY A 56 -1.32 -13.55 -6.94
CA GLY A 56 -0.30 -13.02 -6.02
C GLY A 56 -0.12 -11.50 -6.11
N TYR A 57 -1.13 -10.76 -6.58
CA TYR A 57 -1.17 -9.31 -6.58
C TYR A 57 -2.05 -8.79 -5.45
N PHE A 58 -1.44 -8.09 -4.49
CA PHE A 58 -2.14 -7.58 -3.30
C PHE A 58 -2.47 -6.08 -3.38
N GLY A 59 -2.43 -5.52 -4.59
CA GLY A 59 -2.68 -4.10 -4.83
C GLY A 59 -1.41 -3.26 -4.97
N PRO A 60 -1.56 -1.95 -5.22
CA PRO A 60 -0.43 -1.06 -5.41
C PRO A 60 0.34 -0.81 -4.11
N ASN A 61 1.67 -0.86 -4.17
CA ASN A 61 2.53 -0.54 -3.04
C ASN A 61 2.46 0.96 -2.68
N LYS A 62 1.90 1.28 -1.51
CA LYS A 62 1.74 2.66 -1.03
C LYS A 62 3.08 3.38 -0.86
N ALA A 63 4.12 2.71 -0.35
CA ALA A 63 5.44 3.30 -0.20
C ALA A 63 6.05 3.68 -1.57
N ALA A 64 5.90 2.81 -2.57
CA ALA A 64 6.34 3.10 -3.94
C ALA A 64 5.53 4.25 -4.58
N GLN A 65 4.22 4.36 -4.28
CA GLN A 65 3.41 5.49 -4.74
C GLN A 65 3.84 6.82 -4.09
N SER A 66 4.09 6.84 -2.79
CA SER A 66 4.58 8.02 -2.07
C SER A 66 5.95 8.46 -2.59
N LEU A 67 6.86 7.50 -2.84
CA LEU A 67 8.17 7.78 -3.44
C LEU A 67 8.04 8.42 -4.82
N ARG A 68 7.21 7.86 -5.71
CA ARG A 68 6.98 8.44 -7.05
C ARG A 68 6.35 9.83 -7.00
N ARG A 69 5.47 10.09 -6.03
CA ARG A 69 4.81 11.40 -5.86
C ARG A 69 5.70 12.46 -5.20
N GLY A 70 6.81 12.06 -4.56
CA GLY A 70 7.66 12.95 -3.77
C GLY A 70 6.96 13.55 -2.55
N LYS A 71 5.79 13.01 -2.16
CA LYS A 71 5.02 13.45 -1.01
C LYS A 71 4.84 12.26 -0.07
N PHE A 72 5.34 12.42 1.15
CA PHE A 72 5.18 11.49 2.25
C PHE A 72 4.23 12.14 3.26
N ASN A 73 3.02 11.61 3.40
CA ASN A 73 2.07 12.04 4.43
C ASN A 73 2.43 11.40 5.77
N ILE A 74 3.69 11.56 6.20
CA ILE A 74 4.23 10.98 7.43
C ILE A 74 4.89 12.12 8.19
N VAL A 75 4.46 12.32 9.44
CA VAL A 75 5.10 13.24 10.37
C VAL A 75 5.84 12.40 11.41
N ALA A 76 7.15 12.56 11.49
CA ALA A 76 7.98 11.90 12.49
C ALA A 76 8.14 12.83 13.70
N LEU A 77 7.69 12.36 14.87
CA LEU A 77 7.90 13.05 16.13
C LEU A 77 9.07 12.40 16.87
N VAL A 78 10.22 13.09 16.89
CA VAL A 78 11.41 12.63 17.62
C VAL A 78 11.43 13.32 18.98
N LEU A 79 11.37 12.52 20.03
CA LEU A 79 11.39 13.01 21.41
C LEU A 79 12.62 12.47 22.14
N PRO A 80 13.26 13.27 23.00
CA PRO A 80 14.55 12.95 23.60
C PRO A 80 14.47 11.86 24.68
N ASP A 81 13.29 11.65 25.25
CA ASP A 81 13.08 10.85 26.46
C ASP A 81 12.32 9.54 26.22
N SER A 82 12.27 8.73 27.27
CA SER A 82 11.56 7.46 27.29
C SER A 82 10.05 7.63 27.09
N ILE A 83 9.40 6.59 26.57
CA ILE A 83 7.92 6.54 26.41
C ILE A 83 7.21 6.78 27.74
N GLU A 84 7.77 6.28 28.84
CA GLU A 84 7.23 6.48 30.20
C GLU A 84 7.17 7.97 30.57
N TYR A 85 8.25 8.72 30.29
CA TYR A 85 8.29 10.16 30.49
C TYR A 85 7.24 10.89 29.67
N MET A 86 7.02 10.52 28.40
CA MET A 86 6.02 11.15 27.55
C MET A 86 4.59 11.02 28.08
N VAL A 87 4.29 9.90 28.74
CA VAL A 87 2.95 9.65 29.30
C VAL A 87 2.80 10.37 30.65
N SER A 88 3.86 10.39 31.46
CA SER A 88 3.83 11.01 32.78
C SER A 88 3.97 12.53 32.75
N ASP A 89 4.67 13.09 31.76
CA ASP A 89 4.94 14.52 31.67
C ASP A 89 3.74 15.29 31.06
N PRO A 90 3.15 16.25 31.79
CA PRO A 90 2.01 17.01 31.30
C PRO A 90 2.29 17.84 30.04
N VAL A 91 3.53 18.29 29.84
CA VAL A 91 3.91 19.13 28.70
C VAL A 91 4.07 18.28 27.45
N ALA A 92 4.80 17.16 27.53
CA ALA A 92 5.00 16.22 26.44
C ALA A 92 3.68 15.60 25.97
N SER A 93 2.82 15.21 26.91
CA SER A 93 1.50 14.65 26.59
C SER A 93 0.56 15.68 25.96
N SER A 94 0.61 16.94 26.39
CA SER A 94 -0.19 18.02 25.79
C SER A 94 0.30 18.41 24.39
N PHE A 95 1.61 18.42 24.17
CA PHE A 95 2.21 18.65 22.86
C PHE A 95 1.80 17.57 21.85
N MET A 96 1.90 16.29 22.23
CA MET A 96 1.42 15.18 21.40
C MET A 96 -0.04 15.31 21.02
N ARG A 97 -0.92 15.61 21.99
CA ARG A 97 -2.35 15.80 21.75
C ARG A 97 -2.59 16.93 20.75
N GLY A 98 -1.88 18.04 20.89
CA GLY A 98 -1.94 19.16 19.95
C GLY A 98 -1.54 18.76 18.54
N VAL A 99 -0.40 18.08 18.38
CA VAL A 99 0.08 17.60 17.07
C VAL A 99 -0.92 16.63 16.44
N ALA A 100 -1.44 15.66 17.20
CA ALA A 100 -2.44 14.72 16.72
C ALA A 100 -3.72 15.44 16.23
N SER A 101 -4.22 16.42 16.99
CA SER A 101 -5.46 17.14 16.65
C SER A 101 -5.42 17.94 15.34
N VAL A 102 -4.22 18.32 14.87
CA VAL A 102 -4.03 19.08 13.63
C VAL A 102 -3.79 18.15 12.43
N LEU A 103 -3.33 16.93 12.68
CA LEU A 103 -2.93 15.97 11.65
C LEU A 103 -3.97 14.86 11.39
N GLU A 104 -4.96 14.67 12.28
CA GLU A 104 -6.20 13.92 12.01
C GLU A 104 -7.05 14.60 10.91
#